data_AF-A0A8R2HPG5-F1
#
_entry.id   AF-A0A8R2HPG5-F1
#
_cell.length_a   1.000
_cell.length_b   1.000
_cell.length_c   1.000
_cell.angle_alpha   90.00
_cell.angle_beta   90.00
_cell.angle_gamma   90.00
#
_symmetry.space_group_name_H-M   'P 1'
#
loop_
_entity.id
_entity.type
_entity.pdbx_description
1 polymer ?
#
loop_
_entity_poly.entity_id
_entity_poly.type
_entity_poly.pdbx_seq_one_letter_code
_entity_poly.pdbx_strand_id
1 'polypeptide(L)'
;MKPYIKMVIGAKITLQNMPSKGHVSLLRLQSFTVEKRHSLIKLSYGSLLILTAIVLVAINPIQLISDGLLVMKEGSFLYTMWEAPPYQVYSEIHLFNYTNVEEYISGAADKLKVQEVGPFRFLEIRTNENITVDEGRGVMTMKPKLALKFLRDQSVGDLENITIVAPNIALLALSTLAADKLPYWSNAGAYYSIKALGVNLFRNLTANEILWGYYDPLVSIANTLLPGWIDFSKLGILDRFYAERDDLVEVELGDASRKYSINSWNGSPGLLEQGFTDLNTSSQCNTIQGTYEGLMITPNHPTNKDIPVFRKQGCRIFPFSFHSESSAEYGFNVRRYELKDTAFNRSSPYVCKCKYNCLPDGFVDVSRCYYGFPIALSKAHLLDVDPAIQSHFEGMKPDPAKHSSFIHIEPTIGAPLAVRTTLQVNIAVRMSEGNPITKPLQDKVMPLMLLSLSCETPPPSIIKLLRLKFVIGPALLITFIVFLFAAGVATGIWGFYRIFKPKYKLLTQEFNRKTIEKKISMERRKSIERRRKSFERRKSSMLNVVENLGLVKVKEDLAKEAVSLLGMSDNDDLV
;
A
#
# COMPACT_ATOMS: atom_id res chain seq x y z
N MET A 1 -36.73 42.41 12.57
CA MET A 1 -37.76 41.35 12.42
C MET A 1 -39.18 41.86 12.76
N LYS A 2 -39.64 43.01 12.20
CA LYS A 2 -40.95 43.62 12.57
C LYS A 2 -41.86 44.20 11.45
N PRO A 3 -41.55 44.20 10.12
CA PRO A 3 -42.54 44.68 9.14
C PRO A 3 -43.42 43.60 8.49
N TYR A 4 -43.05 42.30 8.57
CA TYR A 4 -43.74 41.23 7.84
C TYR A 4 -45.09 40.78 8.43
N ILE A 5 -45.48 41.26 9.62
CA ILE A 5 -46.71 40.84 10.30
C ILE A 5 -47.93 41.64 9.80
N LYS A 6 -47.76 42.86 9.25
CA LYS A 6 -48.90 43.68 8.79
C LYS A 6 -49.47 43.26 7.43
N MET A 7 -48.68 42.67 6.53
CA MET A 7 -49.16 42.22 5.21
C MET A 7 -50.08 40.99 5.29
N VAL A 8 -49.94 40.17 6.35
CA VAL A 8 -50.77 38.96 6.55
C VAL A 8 -52.15 39.31 7.11
N ILE A 9 -52.32 40.48 7.74
CA ILE A 9 -53.59 40.91 8.34
C ILE A 9 -54.51 41.56 7.28
N GLY A 10 -53.95 42.32 6.32
CA GLY A 10 -54.71 42.95 5.25
C GLY A 10 -55.42 41.95 4.31
N ALA A 11 -54.77 40.83 4.00
CA ALA A 11 -55.37 39.76 3.18
C ALA A 11 -56.48 39.00 3.93
N LYS A 12 -56.43 38.94 5.27
CA LYS A 12 -57.44 38.27 6.09
C LYS A 12 -58.76 39.04 6.16
N ILE A 13 -58.71 40.38 6.12
CA ILE A 13 -59.89 41.25 6.20
C ILE A 13 -60.62 41.35 4.84
N THR A 14 -59.90 41.29 3.73
CA THR A 14 -60.51 41.24 2.39
C THR A 14 -61.15 39.89 2.05
N LEU A 15 -60.75 38.80 2.72
CA LEU A 15 -61.35 37.47 2.56
C LEU A 15 -62.76 37.36 3.17
N GLN A 16 -63.09 38.12 4.23
CA GLN A 16 -64.40 38.03 4.89
C GLN A 16 -65.57 38.63 4.10
N ASN A 17 -65.31 39.47 3.10
CA ASN A 17 -66.34 40.20 2.35
C ASN A 17 -66.51 39.74 0.88
N MET A 18 -65.89 38.64 0.46
CA MET A 18 -66.07 38.11 -0.90
C MET A 18 -67.21 37.06 -1.00
N PRO A 19 -67.99 37.05 -2.09
CA PRO A 19 -69.02 36.04 -2.31
C PRO A 19 -68.43 34.62 -2.33
N SER A 20 -69.18 33.62 -1.84
CA SER A 20 -68.70 32.26 -1.56
C SER A 20 -67.96 31.58 -2.72
N LYS A 21 -68.27 31.92 -3.98
CA LYS A 21 -67.55 31.45 -5.18
C LYS A 21 -66.12 31.98 -5.29
N GLY A 22 -65.85 33.22 -4.88
CA GLY A 22 -64.52 33.85 -4.91
C GLY A 22 -63.56 33.33 -3.84
N HIS A 23 -64.10 32.87 -2.71
CA HIS A 23 -63.28 32.31 -1.63
C HIS A 23 -62.73 30.91 -1.95
N VAL A 24 -63.50 30.12 -2.71
CA VAL A 24 -63.11 28.79 -3.20
C VAL A 24 -62.06 28.88 -4.31
N SER A 25 -62.15 29.88 -5.20
CA SER A 25 -61.16 30.08 -6.26
C SER A 25 -59.81 30.54 -5.70
N LEU A 26 -59.77 31.40 -4.68
CA LEU A 26 -58.54 31.85 -4.03
C LEU A 26 -57.83 30.75 -3.23
N LEU A 27 -58.58 29.89 -2.53
CA LEU A 27 -58.03 28.70 -1.86
C LEU A 27 -57.54 27.63 -2.87
N ARG A 28 -58.22 27.48 -4.01
CA ARG A 28 -57.71 26.67 -5.14
C ARG A 28 -56.39 27.23 -5.69
N LEU A 29 -56.27 28.54 -5.84
CA LEU A 29 -55.03 29.20 -6.28
C LEU A 29 -53.88 29.08 -5.26
N GLN A 30 -54.17 29.16 -3.96
CA GLN A 30 -53.16 28.96 -2.91
C GLN A 30 -52.70 27.50 -2.80
N SER A 31 -53.63 26.54 -2.82
CA SER A 31 -53.27 25.11 -2.84
C SER A 31 -52.53 24.70 -4.11
N PHE A 32 -52.90 25.29 -5.26
CA PHE A 32 -52.21 25.14 -6.54
C PHE A 32 -50.76 25.66 -6.49
N THR A 33 -50.52 26.81 -5.88
CA THR A 33 -49.16 27.38 -5.74
C THR A 33 -48.29 26.57 -4.77
N VAL A 34 -48.86 26.00 -3.69
CA VAL A 34 -48.13 25.18 -2.71
C VAL A 34 -47.74 23.80 -3.29
N GLU A 35 -48.65 23.06 -3.93
CA GLU A 35 -48.34 21.76 -4.55
C GLU A 35 -47.36 21.89 -5.73
N LYS A 36 -47.48 22.96 -6.53
CA LYS A 36 -46.51 23.27 -7.60
C LYS A 36 -45.14 23.62 -7.03
N ARG A 37 -45.08 24.34 -5.90
CA ARG A 37 -43.83 24.62 -5.17
C ARG A 37 -43.18 23.33 -4.64
N HIS A 38 -43.94 22.40 -4.07
CA HIS A 38 -43.41 21.10 -3.64
C HIS A 38 -42.88 20.25 -4.82
N SER A 39 -43.48 20.37 -5.99
CA SER A 39 -43.03 19.66 -7.19
C SER A 39 -41.76 20.26 -7.78
N LEU A 40 -41.64 21.60 -7.77
CA LEU A 40 -40.42 22.32 -8.11
C LEU A 40 -39.26 22.00 -7.15
N ILE A 41 -39.53 21.90 -5.85
CA ILE A 41 -38.53 21.50 -4.84
C ILE A 41 -37.97 20.10 -5.12
N LYS A 42 -38.83 19.15 -5.55
CA LYS A 42 -38.39 17.79 -5.90
C LYS A 42 -37.56 17.75 -7.17
N LEU A 43 -37.93 18.54 -8.18
CA LEU A 43 -37.11 18.71 -9.39
C LEU A 43 -35.75 19.29 -9.05
N SER A 44 -35.68 20.35 -8.23
CA SER A 44 -34.39 20.92 -7.83
C SER A 44 -33.54 19.93 -7.03
N TYR A 45 -34.15 19.11 -6.18
CA TYR A 45 -33.44 18.07 -5.43
C TYR A 45 -32.93 16.97 -6.37
N GLY A 46 -33.74 16.51 -7.31
CA GLY A 46 -33.33 15.53 -8.33
C GLY A 46 -32.17 16.03 -9.19
N SER A 47 -32.24 17.29 -9.64
CA SER A 47 -31.14 17.93 -10.37
C SER A 47 -29.88 18.07 -9.53
N LEU A 48 -30.01 18.40 -8.23
CA LEU A 48 -28.87 18.49 -7.32
C LEU A 48 -28.19 17.12 -7.14
N LEU A 49 -28.95 16.04 -6.96
CA LEU A 49 -28.39 14.68 -6.83
C LEU A 49 -27.63 14.25 -8.09
N ILE A 50 -28.19 14.52 -9.27
CA ILE A 50 -27.52 14.23 -10.55
C ILE A 50 -26.25 15.07 -10.68
N LEU A 51 -26.31 16.36 -10.32
CA LEU A 51 -25.13 17.23 -10.34
C LEU A 51 -24.04 16.72 -9.39
N THR A 52 -24.40 16.29 -8.17
CA THR A 52 -23.45 15.69 -7.23
C THR A 52 -22.83 14.42 -7.79
N ALA A 53 -23.62 13.54 -8.43
CA ALA A 53 -23.10 12.34 -9.08
C ALA A 53 -22.07 12.68 -10.19
N ILE A 54 -22.37 13.68 -11.03
CA ILE A 54 -21.44 14.16 -12.07
C ILE A 54 -20.16 14.74 -11.46
N VAL A 55 -20.29 15.54 -10.40
CA VAL A 55 -19.14 16.12 -9.69
C VAL A 55 -18.25 15.02 -9.07
N LEU A 56 -18.83 13.97 -8.50
CA LEU A 56 -18.07 12.84 -7.95
C LEU A 56 -17.30 12.07 -9.02
N VAL A 57 -17.88 11.87 -10.20
CA VAL A 57 -17.19 11.27 -11.36
C VAL A 57 -16.04 12.17 -11.80
N ALA A 58 -16.27 13.48 -11.90
CA ALA A 58 -15.29 14.45 -12.39
C ALA A 58 -14.08 14.61 -11.43
N ILE A 59 -14.34 14.64 -10.11
CA ILE A 59 -13.28 14.82 -9.11
C ILE A 59 -12.55 13.51 -8.81
N ASN A 60 -13.24 12.37 -8.87
CA ASN A 60 -12.74 11.06 -8.43
C ASN A 60 -12.09 11.13 -7.03
N PRO A 61 -12.88 11.15 -5.94
CA PRO A 61 -12.36 11.36 -4.59
C PRO A 61 -11.32 10.30 -4.16
N ILE A 62 -11.38 9.09 -4.72
CA ILE A 62 -10.41 8.02 -4.43
C ILE A 62 -9.02 8.40 -4.93
N GLN A 63 -8.94 8.95 -6.16
CA GLN A 63 -7.69 9.41 -6.73
C GLN A 63 -7.13 10.57 -5.91
N LEU A 64 -7.97 11.55 -5.54
CA LEU A 64 -7.56 12.69 -4.72
C LEU A 64 -6.98 12.27 -3.37
N ILE A 65 -7.63 11.32 -2.68
CA ILE A 65 -7.11 10.76 -1.40
C ILE A 65 -5.80 10.02 -1.64
N SER A 66 -5.71 9.22 -2.70
CA SER A 66 -4.48 8.50 -3.03
C SER A 66 -3.33 9.45 -3.33
N ASP A 67 -3.56 10.52 -4.08
CA ASP A 67 -2.54 11.51 -4.42
C ASP A 67 -2.04 12.19 -3.14
N GLY A 68 -2.96 12.53 -2.22
CA GLY A 68 -2.62 13.08 -0.91
C GLY A 68 -1.77 12.14 -0.04
N LEU A 69 -2.06 10.83 -0.05
CA LEU A 69 -1.28 9.82 0.69
C LEU A 69 0.12 9.58 0.08
N LEU A 70 0.28 9.82 -1.23
CA LEU A 70 1.51 9.64 -1.99
C LEU A 70 2.35 10.93 -2.11
N VAL A 71 1.93 12.02 -1.47
CA VAL A 71 2.76 13.21 -1.36
C VAL A 71 3.95 12.91 -0.46
N MET A 72 5.15 13.19 -0.94
CA MET A 72 6.38 13.14 -0.13
C MET A 72 6.53 14.45 0.64
N LYS A 73 6.08 14.44 1.90
CA LYS A 73 6.22 15.55 2.83
C LYS A 73 6.51 15.04 4.23
N GLU A 74 7.31 15.75 5.00
CA GLU A 74 7.59 15.40 6.40
C GLU A 74 6.30 15.13 7.19
N GLY A 75 6.27 13.98 7.88
CA GLY A 75 5.11 13.50 8.63
C GLY A 75 3.95 12.90 7.81
N SER A 76 4.02 12.91 6.48
CA SER A 76 3.04 12.24 5.62
C SER A 76 3.16 10.71 5.70
N PHE A 77 2.12 10.00 5.25
CA PHE A 77 2.13 8.54 5.19
C PHE A 77 3.32 7.99 4.39
N LEU A 78 3.52 8.45 3.16
CA LEU A 78 4.62 7.96 2.32
C LEU A 78 6.00 8.31 2.90
N TYR A 79 6.15 9.47 3.55
CA TYR A 79 7.38 9.83 4.27
C TYR A 79 7.68 8.85 5.40
N THR A 80 6.71 8.55 6.27
CA THR A 80 6.91 7.59 7.37
C THR A 80 7.20 6.18 6.87
N MET A 81 6.59 5.77 5.75
CA MET A 81 6.92 4.51 5.09
C MET A 81 8.33 4.49 4.51
N TRP A 82 8.84 5.64 4.05
CA TRP A 82 10.20 5.73 3.56
C TRP A 82 11.21 5.73 4.71
N GLU A 83 10.92 6.44 5.79
CA GLU A 83 11.75 6.52 7.00
C GLU A 83 11.95 5.13 7.64
N ALA A 84 10.85 4.38 7.82
CA ALA A 84 10.88 3.03 8.37
C ALA A 84 9.91 2.13 7.60
N PRO A 85 10.37 1.50 6.50
CA PRO A 85 9.54 0.62 5.69
C PRO A 85 8.93 -0.51 6.53
N PRO A 86 7.60 -0.73 6.46
CA PRO A 86 6.92 -1.75 7.28
C PRO A 86 7.15 -3.19 6.79
N TYR A 87 7.97 -3.38 5.76
CA TYR A 87 8.23 -4.67 5.13
C TYR A 87 9.24 -5.47 5.94
N GLN A 88 8.91 -6.73 6.22
CA GLN A 88 9.82 -7.67 6.87
C GLN A 88 10.62 -8.41 5.80
N VAL A 89 11.82 -7.92 5.54
CA VAL A 89 12.75 -8.55 4.59
C VAL A 89 13.60 -9.56 5.35
N TYR A 90 13.57 -10.81 4.93
CA TYR A 90 14.38 -11.88 5.48
C TYR A 90 15.59 -12.16 4.59
N SER A 91 16.76 -12.28 5.21
CA SER A 91 17.99 -12.76 4.57
C SER A 91 18.21 -14.20 5.00
N GLU A 92 18.11 -15.13 4.04
CA GLU A 92 18.36 -16.55 4.22
C GLU A 92 19.70 -16.92 3.60
N ILE A 93 20.60 -17.43 4.44
CA ILE A 93 21.98 -17.71 4.06
C ILE A 93 22.21 -19.21 4.13
N HIS A 94 22.77 -19.75 3.06
CA HIS A 94 23.24 -21.12 3.03
C HIS A 94 24.72 -21.14 2.69
N LEU A 95 25.52 -21.77 3.54
CA LEU A 95 26.96 -21.87 3.35
C LEU A 95 27.30 -23.13 2.55
N PHE A 96 28.35 -23.05 1.73
CA PHE A 96 28.82 -24.18 0.95
C PHE A 96 29.97 -24.91 1.69
N ASN A 97 29.67 -26.09 2.20
CA ASN A 97 30.60 -26.99 2.90
C ASN A 97 31.28 -27.95 1.92
N TYR A 98 32.61 -28.01 1.92
CA TYR A 98 33.40 -28.86 1.03
C TYR A 98 33.76 -30.19 1.71
N THR A 99 33.27 -31.30 1.17
CA THR A 99 33.31 -32.60 1.89
C THR A 99 34.46 -33.51 1.51
N ASN A 100 35.13 -33.27 0.37
CA ASN A 100 36.19 -34.13 -0.16
C ASN A 100 37.49 -33.37 -0.49
N VAL A 101 37.82 -32.35 0.31
CA VAL A 101 38.98 -31.48 0.07
C VAL A 101 40.29 -32.27 -0.05
N GLU A 102 40.53 -33.24 0.83
CA GLU A 102 41.76 -34.04 0.83
C GLU A 102 41.88 -34.92 -0.43
N GLU A 103 40.78 -35.55 -0.86
CA GLU A 103 40.72 -36.35 -2.09
C GLU A 103 40.98 -35.47 -3.32
N TYR A 104 40.41 -34.27 -3.37
CA TYR A 104 40.60 -33.35 -4.48
C TYR A 104 42.03 -32.80 -4.54
N ILE A 105 42.61 -32.37 -3.40
CA ILE A 105 43.97 -31.82 -3.35
C ILE A 105 45.01 -32.90 -3.69
N SER A 106 44.79 -34.15 -3.26
CA SER A 106 45.69 -35.27 -3.57
C SER A 106 45.58 -35.77 -5.01
N GLY A 107 44.55 -35.33 -5.77
CA GLY A 107 44.27 -35.80 -7.12
C GLY A 107 43.53 -37.13 -7.18
N ALA A 108 43.00 -37.63 -6.05
CA ALA A 108 42.16 -38.82 -6.00
C ALA A 108 40.71 -38.55 -6.48
N ALA A 109 40.29 -37.28 -6.49
CA ALA A 109 39.02 -36.83 -7.04
C ALA A 109 39.21 -35.64 -8.00
N ASP A 110 38.54 -35.69 -9.15
CA ASP A 110 38.60 -34.62 -10.16
C ASP A 110 37.61 -33.46 -9.89
N LYS A 111 36.68 -33.66 -8.96
CA LYS A 111 35.57 -32.72 -8.64
C LYS A 111 35.48 -32.44 -7.16
N LEU A 112 35.10 -31.21 -6.83
CA LEU A 112 34.81 -30.81 -5.45
C LEU A 112 33.34 -31.10 -5.13
N LYS A 113 33.11 -31.82 -4.03
CA LYS A 113 31.78 -32.11 -3.49
C LYS A 113 31.39 -31.01 -2.51
N VAL A 114 30.33 -30.31 -2.84
CA VAL A 114 29.80 -29.18 -2.09
C VAL A 114 28.43 -29.56 -1.51
N GLN A 115 28.28 -29.36 -0.21
CA GLN A 115 27.03 -29.54 0.51
C GLN A 115 26.54 -28.18 1.01
N GLU A 116 25.28 -27.88 0.76
CA GLU A 116 24.62 -26.68 1.28
C GLU A 116 24.26 -26.86 2.76
N VAL A 117 24.62 -25.88 3.59
CA VAL A 117 24.38 -25.87 5.05
C VAL A 117 23.61 -24.60 5.41
N GLY A 118 22.36 -24.75 5.84
CA GLY A 118 21.46 -23.64 6.17
C GLY A 118 20.00 -24.11 6.29
N PRO A 119 19.03 -23.17 6.32
CA PRO A 119 19.23 -21.73 6.29
C PRO A 119 19.70 -21.16 7.63
N PHE A 120 20.54 -20.13 7.57
CA PHE A 120 20.73 -19.16 8.64
C PHE A 120 19.91 -17.92 8.30
N ARG A 121 18.87 -17.66 9.08
CA ARG A 121 17.87 -16.63 8.78
C ARG A 121 18.09 -15.39 9.62
N PHE A 122 18.05 -14.24 8.97
CA PHE A 122 18.16 -12.92 9.58
C PHE A 122 16.99 -12.05 9.13
N LEU A 123 16.52 -11.16 10.00
CA LEU A 123 15.64 -10.06 9.62
C LEU A 123 16.53 -8.86 9.23
N GLU A 124 16.42 -8.41 7.99
CA GLU A 124 17.03 -7.17 7.50
C GLU A 124 16.13 -6.00 7.89
N ILE A 125 16.61 -5.21 8.86
CA ILE A 125 15.93 -4.01 9.34
C ILE A 125 16.51 -2.84 8.56
N ARG A 126 15.64 -2.14 7.84
CA ARG A 126 15.98 -0.94 7.08
C ARG A 126 15.37 0.28 7.72
N THR A 127 16.18 1.31 7.91
CA THR A 127 15.73 2.67 8.25
C THR A 127 16.42 3.66 7.32
N ASN A 128 15.78 4.80 7.08
CA ASN A 128 16.36 5.91 6.33
C ASN A 128 16.34 7.14 7.24
N GLU A 129 17.53 7.58 7.65
CA GLU A 129 17.72 8.70 8.58
C GLU A 129 17.90 10.03 7.83
N ASN A 130 17.70 11.15 8.52
CA ASN A 130 17.93 12.51 8.02
C ASN A 130 17.25 12.78 6.66
N ILE A 131 16.00 12.33 6.52
CA ILE A 131 15.26 12.55 5.29
C ILE A 131 14.92 14.03 5.14
N THR A 132 15.40 14.67 4.07
CA THR A 132 15.03 16.04 3.71
C THR A 132 14.39 16.07 2.33
N VAL A 133 13.30 16.84 2.19
CA VAL A 133 12.57 16.99 0.92
C VAL A 133 12.78 18.41 0.42
N ASP A 134 13.28 18.52 -0.81
CA ASP A 134 13.45 19.79 -1.51
C ASP A 134 12.39 19.88 -2.61
N GLU A 135 11.29 20.57 -2.30
CA GLU A 135 10.17 20.75 -3.24
C GLU A 135 10.57 21.57 -4.48
N GLY A 136 11.52 22.50 -4.33
CA GLY A 136 11.96 23.37 -5.43
C GLY A 136 12.78 22.62 -6.47
N ARG A 137 13.64 21.69 -6.03
CA ARG A 137 14.38 20.78 -6.91
C ARG A 137 13.60 19.53 -7.28
N GLY A 138 12.54 19.19 -6.55
CA GLY A 138 11.77 17.97 -6.75
C GLY A 138 12.54 16.71 -6.36
N VAL A 139 13.29 16.75 -5.27
CA VAL A 139 14.12 15.61 -4.82
C VAL A 139 14.03 15.40 -3.31
N MET A 140 14.40 14.21 -2.87
CA MET A 140 14.58 13.88 -1.46
C MET A 140 15.97 13.34 -1.22
N THR A 141 16.61 13.72 -0.13
CA THR A 141 17.86 13.11 0.33
C THR A 141 17.61 12.29 1.59
N MET A 142 18.37 11.20 1.76
CA MET A 142 18.29 10.32 2.93
C MET A 142 19.62 9.63 3.21
N LYS A 143 19.79 9.15 4.44
CA LYS A 143 20.89 8.27 4.85
C LYS A 143 20.37 6.87 5.16
N PRO A 144 20.50 5.89 4.24
CA PRO A 144 20.02 4.54 4.49
C PRO A 144 20.88 3.83 5.55
N LYS A 145 20.22 3.09 6.44
CA LYS A 145 20.82 2.21 7.44
C LYS A 145 20.23 0.82 7.31
N LEU A 146 21.10 -0.19 7.36
CA LEU A 146 20.72 -1.59 7.25
C LEU A 146 21.37 -2.36 8.40
N ALA A 147 20.54 -3.08 9.15
CA ALA A 147 20.98 -3.94 10.24
C ALA A 147 20.42 -5.35 10.04
N LEU A 148 21.19 -6.36 10.45
CA LEU A 148 20.74 -7.75 10.46
C LEU A 148 20.47 -8.21 11.89
N LYS A 149 19.28 -8.76 12.11
CA LYS A 149 18.91 -9.43 13.36
C LYS A 149 18.80 -10.93 13.13
N PHE A 150 19.67 -11.72 13.78
CA PHE A 150 19.63 -13.18 13.67
C PHE A 150 18.34 -13.76 14.27
N LEU A 151 17.71 -14.68 13.55
CA LEU A 151 16.48 -15.38 13.94
C LEU A 151 16.82 -16.84 14.24
N ARG A 152 17.24 -17.10 15.48
CA ARG A 152 17.73 -18.40 15.91
C ARG A 152 16.70 -19.52 15.78
N ASP A 153 15.44 -19.21 16.09
CA ASP A 153 14.26 -20.08 16.04
C ASP A 153 13.85 -20.47 14.61
N GLN A 154 14.32 -19.72 13.61
CA GLN A 154 14.04 -19.97 12.19
C GLN A 154 15.31 -20.37 11.41
N SER A 155 16.37 -20.73 12.13
CA SER A 155 17.66 -21.14 11.57
C SER A 155 17.97 -22.59 11.93
N VAL A 156 18.78 -23.26 11.10
CA VAL A 156 19.19 -24.66 11.30
C VAL A 156 19.94 -24.91 12.62
N GLY A 157 20.62 -23.90 13.17
CA GLY A 157 21.32 -23.98 14.44
C GLY A 157 21.96 -22.67 14.85
N ASP A 158 22.67 -22.69 15.99
CA ASP A 158 23.51 -21.57 16.42
C ASP A 158 24.71 -21.42 15.49
N LEU A 159 25.05 -20.18 15.16
CA LEU A 159 26.15 -19.87 14.24
C LEU A 159 27.50 -20.39 14.74
N GLU A 160 27.70 -20.44 16.06
CA GLU A 160 28.94 -20.88 16.70
C GLU A 160 29.09 -22.41 16.73
N ASN A 161 27.99 -23.15 16.62
CA ASN A 161 27.97 -24.62 16.79
C ASN A 161 28.04 -25.39 15.47
N ILE A 162 27.86 -24.71 14.33
CA ILE A 162 27.88 -25.34 13.01
C ILE A 162 29.19 -24.99 12.33
N THR A 163 30.03 -26.02 12.13
CA THR A 163 31.32 -25.91 11.45
C THR A 163 31.23 -26.46 10.04
N ILE A 164 31.88 -25.77 9.10
CA ILE A 164 32.04 -26.18 7.70
C ILE A 164 33.52 -26.13 7.30
N VAL A 165 33.85 -26.89 6.27
CA VAL A 165 35.11 -26.75 5.54
C VAL A 165 34.85 -25.78 4.40
N ALA A 166 35.51 -24.62 4.40
CA ALA A 166 35.34 -23.58 3.39
C ALA A 166 36.68 -23.19 2.75
N PRO A 167 36.66 -22.62 1.53
CA PRO A 167 37.86 -22.05 0.91
C PRO A 167 38.43 -20.95 1.80
N ASN A 168 39.74 -20.90 1.97
CA ASN A 168 40.39 -19.87 2.76
C ASN A 168 40.38 -18.53 2.00
N ILE A 169 39.39 -17.69 2.31
CA ILE A 169 39.12 -16.44 1.60
C ILE A 169 40.35 -15.53 1.57
N ALA A 170 41.05 -15.36 2.71
CA ALA A 170 42.23 -14.51 2.81
C ALA A 170 43.35 -14.97 1.87
N LEU A 171 43.68 -16.26 1.95
CA LEU A 171 44.72 -16.89 1.15
C LEU A 171 44.42 -16.78 -0.35
N LEU A 172 43.21 -17.13 -0.75
CA LEU A 172 42.79 -17.09 -2.15
C LEU A 172 42.74 -15.67 -2.69
N ALA A 173 42.24 -14.72 -1.91
CA ALA A 173 42.15 -13.33 -2.31
C ALA A 173 43.53 -12.71 -2.50
N LEU A 174 44.42 -12.85 -1.51
CA LEU A 174 45.78 -12.30 -1.57
C LEU A 174 46.65 -13.00 -2.63
N SER A 175 46.52 -14.32 -2.80
CA SER A 175 47.28 -15.05 -3.83
C SER A 175 46.82 -14.69 -5.24
N THR A 176 45.52 -14.53 -5.45
CA THR A 176 44.96 -14.10 -6.75
C THR A 176 45.35 -12.66 -7.07
N LEU A 177 45.29 -11.76 -6.08
CA LEU A 177 45.76 -10.38 -6.23
C LEU A 177 47.26 -10.31 -6.54
N ALA A 178 48.08 -11.12 -5.84
CA ALA A 178 49.50 -11.25 -6.12
C ALA A 178 49.74 -11.75 -7.56
N ALA A 179 48.99 -12.75 -8.00
CA ALA A 179 49.08 -13.27 -9.37
C ALA A 179 48.76 -12.20 -10.42
N ASP A 180 47.76 -11.35 -10.17
CA ASP A 180 47.34 -10.29 -11.10
C ASP A 180 48.24 -9.05 -11.10
N LYS A 181 48.92 -8.75 -9.97
CA LYS A 181 49.62 -7.47 -9.77
C LYS A 181 51.14 -7.56 -9.67
N LEU A 182 51.68 -8.71 -9.26
CA LEU A 182 53.10 -8.87 -8.98
C LEU A 182 53.85 -9.58 -10.12
N PRO A 183 55.10 -9.21 -10.41
CA PRO A 183 55.94 -9.97 -11.33
C PRO A 183 56.34 -11.33 -10.72
N TYR A 184 56.90 -12.21 -11.55
CA TYR A 184 57.23 -13.60 -11.19
C TYR A 184 58.00 -13.74 -9.86
N TRP A 185 59.11 -13.02 -9.69
CA TRP A 185 59.96 -13.16 -8.49
C TRP A 185 59.29 -12.67 -7.20
N SER A 186 58.46 -11.63 -7.29
CA SER A 186 57.65 -11.16 -6.17
C SER A 186 56.55 -12.16 -5.81
N ASN A 187 55.94 -12.81 -6.81
CA ASN A 187 55.02 -13.92 -6.59
C ASN A 187 55.71 -15.12 -5.90
N ALA A 188 56.94 -15.45 -6.31
CA ALA A 188 57.74 -16.49 -5.66
C ALA A 188 58.05 -16.16 -4.18
N GLY A 189 58.41 -14.91 -3.89
CA GLY A 189 58.59 -14.45 -2.51
C GLY A 189 57.32 -14.56 -1.65
N ALA A 190 56.16 -14.19 -2.22
CA ALA A 190 54.87 -14.35 -1.57
C ALA A 190 54.55 -15.83 -1.30
N TYR A 191 54.80 -16.71 -2.27
CA TYR A 191 54.62 -18.16 -2.11
C TYR A 191 55.41 -18.73 -0.92
N TYR A 192 56.71 -18.46 -0.84
CA TYR A 192 57.54 -18.97 0.25
C TYR A 192 57.12 -18.41 1.61
N SER A 193 56.74 -17.13 1.66
CA SER A 193 56.22 -16.50 2.88
C SER A 193 54.94 -17.16 3.36
N ILE A 194 53.97 -17.39 2.46
CA ILE A 194 52.70 -18.04 2.78
C ILE A 194 52.92 -19.50 3.22
N LYS A 195 53.81 -20.21 2.53
CA LYS A 195 54.15 -21.61 2.87
C LYS A 195 54.79 -21.72 4.25
N ALA A 196 55.67 -20.78 4.62
CA ALA A 196 56.28 -20.73 5.94
C ALA A 196 55.27 -20.51 7.07
N LEU A 197 54.16 -19.82 6.79
CA LEU A 197 53.05 -19.64 7.74
C LEU A 197 52.17 -20.88 7.92
N GLY A 198 52.34 -21.93 7.09
CA GLY A 198 51.56 -23.17 7.18
C GLY A 198 50.06 -23.00 6.89
N VAL A 199 49.69 -22.01 6.07
CA VAL A 199 48.28 -21.72 5.75
C VAL A 199 47.79 -22.65 4.62
N ASN A 200 46.62 -23.28 4.84
CA ASN A 200 46.00 -24.20 3.89
C ASN A 200 44.95 -23.52 2.99
N LEU A 201 44.71 -24.11 1.80
CA LEU A 201 43.72 -23.67 0.80
C LEU A 201 42.28 -23.69 1.32
N PHE A 202 41.99 -24.61 2.23
CA PHE A 202 40.69 -24.73 2.90
C PHE A 202 40.90 -24.68 4.40
N ARG A 203 39.84 -24.29 5.11
CA ARG A 203 39.86 -24.16 6.55
C ARG A 203 38.52 -24.56 7.15
N ASN A 204 38.57 -25.12 8.35
CA ASN A 204 37.39 -25.35 9.18
C ASN A 204 37.00 -24.03 9.83
N LEU A 205 35.77 -23.59 9.58
CA LEU A 205 35.21 -22.35 10.12
C LEU A 205 33.81 -22.62 10.63
N THR A 206 33.45 -22.01 11.76
CA THR A 206 32.06 -21.93 12.18
C THR A 206 31.27 -21.01 11.25
N ALA A 207 29.94 -21.17 11.21
CA ALA A 207 29.07 -20.27 10.47
C ALA A 207 29.20 -18.81 10.98
N ASN A 208 29.44 -18.62 12.27
CA ASN A 208 29.72 -17.30 12.84
C ASN A 208 31.01 -16.68 12.27
N GLU A 209 32.09 -17.46 12.24
CA GLU A 209 33.40 -17.00 11.76
C GLU A 209 33.37 -16.56 10.30
N ILE A 210 32.79 -17.36 9.40
CA ILE A 210 32.75 -17.02 7.97
C ILE A 210 31.83 -15.82 7.67
N LEU A 211 30.73 -15.66 8.41
CA LEU A 211 29.76 -14.58 8.20
C LEU A 211 30.22 -13.27 8.85
N TRP A 212 30.68 -13.32 10.10
CA TRP A 212 30.90 -12.12 10.93
C TRP A 212 32.36 -11.82 11.22
N GLY A 213 33.27 -12.76 10.98
CA GLY A 213 34.69 -12.48 11.10
C GLY A 213 35.48 -13.57 11.78
N TYR A 214 36.60 -13.92 11.17
CA TYR A 214 37.71 -14.61 11.81
C TYR A 214 39.01 -13.83 11.65
N TYR A 215 39.96 -14.05 12.55
CA TYR A 215 41.31 -13.51 12.43
C TYR A 215 42.13 -14.35 11.46
N ASP A 216 42.76 -13.69 10.49
CA ASP A 216 43.66 -14.34 9.55
C ASP A 216 45.09 -13.75 9.67
N PRO A 217 46.13 -14.59 9.82
CA PRO A 217 47.52 -14.13 9.86
C PRO A 217 47.93 -13.32 8.62
N LEU A 218 47.40 -13.67 7.43
CA LEU A 218 47.76 -13.01 6.18
C LEU A 218 47.19 -11.59 6.12
N VAL A 219 45.98 -11.37 6.64
CA VAL A 219 45.38 -10.02 6.73
C VAL A 219 46.18 -9.14 7.69
N SER A 220 46.59 -9.71 8.83
CA SER A 220 47.40 -8.98 9.81
C SER A 220 48.74 -8.52 9.22
N ILE A 221 49.40 -9.40 8.46
CA ILE A 221 50.64 -9.08 7.74
C ILE A 221 50.38 -8.04 6.64
N ALA A 222 49.32 -8.20 5.85
CA ALA A 222 48.96 -7.25 4.79
C ALA A 222 48.71 -5.84 5.36
N ASN A 223 47.99 -5.71 6.48
CA ASN A 223 47.77 -4.44 7.17
C ASN A 223 49.08 -3.81 7.67
N THR A 224 50.03 -4.64 8.09
CA THR A 224 51.34 -4.17 8.58
C THR A 224 52.22 -3.67 7.42
N LEU A 225 52.18 -4.34 6.27
CA LEU A 225 53.00 -4.00 5.10
C LEU A 225 52.42 -2.86 4.25
N LEU A 226 51.10 -2.76 4.16
CA LEU A 226 50.37 -1.77 3.39
C LEU A 226 49.33 -1.05 4.27
N PRO A 227 49.78 -0.20 5.21
CA PRO A 227 48.89 0.53 6.10
C PRO A 227 47.92 1.40 5.29
N GLY A 228 46.63 1.22 5.52
CA GLY A 228 45.55 1.97 4.86
C GLY A 228 44.91 1.30 3.64
N TRP A 229 45.40 0.13 3.20
CA TRP A 229 44.73 -0.63 2.13
C TRP A 229 43.49 -1.39 2.62
N ILE A 230 43.62 -2.04 3.78
CA ILE A 230 42.56 -2.80 4.44
C ILE A 230 42.34 -2.16 5.82
N ASP A 231 41.08 -1.81 6.12
CA ASP A 231 40.67 -1.10 7.34
C ASP A 231 40.04 -2.03 8.39
N PHE A 232 40.11 -3.35 8.19
CA PHE A 232 39.53 -4.35 9.07
C PHE A 232 40.57 -5.34 9.60
N SER A 233 40.31 -5.84 10.81
CA SER A 233 41.15 -6.84 11.48
C SER A 233 40.59 -8.27 11.38
N LYS A 234 39.33 -8.42 10.96
CA LYS A 234 38.62 -9.70 10.80
C LYS A 234 38.00 -9.81 9.42
N LEU A 235 37.95 -11.02 8.87
CA LEU A 235 37.31 -11.31 7.58
C LEU A 235 35.97 -12.02 7.78
N GLY A 236 34.87 -11.33 7.51
CA GLY A 236 33.52 -11.90 7.48
C GLY A 236 32.74 -11.39 6.27
N ILE A 237 32.01 -12.27 5.58
CA ILE A 237 31.29 -11.89 4.35
C ILE A 237 30.20 -10.87 4.65
N LEU A 238 29.34 -11.13 5.65
CA LEU A 238 28.26 -10.22 6.05
C LEU A 238 28.79 -8.99 6.77
N ASP A 239 29.82 -9.16 7.59
CA ASP A 239 30.51 -8.03 8.24
C ASP A 239 30.98 -6.98 7.22
N ARG A 240 31.46 -7.41 6.04
CA ARG A 240 31.83 -6.50 4.94
C ARG A 240 30.64 -6.02 4.10
N PHE A 241 29.65 -6.90 3.84
CA PHE A 241 28.48 -6.54 3.02
C PHE A 241 27.54 -5.55 3.73
N TYR A 242 27.44 -5.65 5.05
CA TYR A 242 26.60 -4.81 5.92
C TYR A 242 27.42 -3.85 6.80
N ALA A 243 28.68 -3.60 6.44
CA ALA A 243 29.49 -2.59 7.10
C ALA A 243 28.77 -1.24 7.04
N GLU A 244 28.57 -0.61 8.19
CA GLU A 244 27.93 0.71 8.25
C GLU A 244 28.80 1.74 7.56
N ARG A 245 28.16 2.52 6.67
CA ARG A 245 28.77 3.65 5.96
C ARG A 245 27.89 4.88 6.16
N ASP A 246 28.51 6.05 6.05
CA ASP A 246 27.77 7.32 6.05
C ASP A 246 27.32 7.66 4.62
N ASP A 247 26.47 6.80 4.07
CA ASP A 247 25.94 6.98 2.72
C ASP A 247 24.86 8.08 2.69
N LEU A 248 24.87 8.90 1.64
CA LEU A 248 23.88 9.92 1.34
C LEU A 248 23.29 9.63 -0.05
N VAL A 249 21.98 9.38 -0.10
CA VAL A 249 21.27 9.04 -1.33
C VAL A 249 20.32 10.16 -1.69
N GLU A 250 20.33 10.61 -2.94
CA GLU A 250 19.34 11.52 -3.49
C GLU A 250 18.37 10.75 -4.39
N VAL A 251 17.07 10.97 -4.20
CA VAL A 251 15.96 10.28 -4.88
C VAL A 251 15.09 11.30 -5.61
N GLU A 252 14.72 10.96 -6.84
CA GLU A 252 13.88 11.75 -7.73
C GLU A 252 12.41 11.76 -7.27
N LEU A 253 11.80 12.94 -7.17
CA LEU A 253 10.37 13.10 -6.83
C LEU A 253 9.57 13.89 -7.87
N GLY A 254 10.22 14.78 -8.64
CA GLY A 254 9.59 15.74 -9.53
C GLY A 254 9.38 15.23 -10.95
N ASP A 255 10.34 14.49 -11.51
CA ASP A 255 10.24 13.89 -12.84
C ASP A 255 9.34 12.64 -12.79
N ALA A 256 8.11 12.78 -13.29
CA ALA A 256 7.12 11.70 -13.31
C ALA A 256 7.61 10.43 -14.04
N SER A 257 8.55 10.55 -14.99
CA SER A 257 9.06 9.42 -15.77
C SER A 257 10.12 8.59 -15.04
N ARG A 258 10.71 9.15 -13.97
CA ARG A 258 11.77 8.53 -13.16
C ARG A 258 11.52 8.68 -11.66
N LYS A 259 10.29 8.96 -11.26
CA LYS A 259 9.91 9.19 -9.86
C LYS A 259 10.29 7.97 -9.01
N TYR A 260 10.86 8.24 -7.83
CA TYR A 260 11.42 7.26 -6.89
C TYR A 260 12.73 6.58 -7.30
N SER A 261 13.29 6.92 -8.47
CA SER A 261 14.62 6.45 -8.84
C SER A 261 15.72 7.23 -8.11
N ILE A 262 16.90 6.64 -8.01
CA ILE A 262 18.09 7.28 -7.46
C ILE A 262 18.61 8.30 -8.47
N ASN A 263 18.91 9.51 -7.99
CA ASN A 263 19.64 10.52 -8.74
C ASN A 263 21.14 10.42 -8.48
N SER A 264 21.55 10.23 -7.22
CA SER A 264 22.96 10.04 -6.87
C SER A 264 23.15 9.24 -5.58
N TRP A 265 24.33 8.63 -5.46
CA TRP A 265 24.83 7.98 -4.25
C TRP A 265 26.15 8.66 -3.86
N ASN A 266 26.22 9.25 -2.66
CA ASN A 266 27.33 10.06 -2.18
C ASN A 266 27.72 11.19 -3.17
N GLY A 267 26.71 11.83 -3.77
CA GLY A 267 26.89 12.91 -4.75
C GLY A 267 27.30 12.45 -6.16
N SER A 268 27.51 11.15 -6.37
CA SER A 268 27.84 10.58 -7.68
C SER A 268 26.61 9.96 -8.36
N PRO A 269 26.32 10.27 -9.63
CA PRO A 269 25.25 9.60 -10.39
C PRO A 269 25.63 8.17 -10.84
N GLY A 270 26.83 7.70 -10.51
CA GLY A 270 27.30 6.36 -10.84
C GLY A 270 28.27 5.75 -9.84
N LEU A 271 28.59 4.47 -10.04
CA LEU A 271 29.47 3.67 -9.20
C LEU A 271 30.94 3.93 -9.54
N LEU A 272 31.57 4.80 -8.75
CA LEU A 272 33.00 5.12 -8.90
C LEU A 272 33.86 3.85 -8.76
N GLU A 273 33.48 2.94 -7.86
CA GLU A 273 34.15 1.67 -7.65
C GLU A 273 34.11 0.78 -8.91
N GLN A 274 33.04 0.87 -9.69
CA GLN A 274 32.90 0.15 -10.96
C GLN A 274 33.41 0.97 -12.17
N GLY A 275 34.22 1.99 -11.93
CA GLY A 275 34.88 2.79 -12.96
C GLY A 275 33.94 3.77 -13.66
N PHE A 276 32.89 4.24 -12.99
CA PHE A 276 32.10 5.37 -13.48
C PHE A 276 32.97 6.63 -13.58
N THR A 277 32.83 7.36 -14.70
CA THR A 277 33.56 8.60 -14.97
C THR A 277 32.58 9.76 -15.14
N ASP A 278 31.72 9.66 -16.16
CA ASP A 278 30.67 10.63 -16.47
C ASP A 278 29.52 9.95 -17.21
N LEU A 279 28.37 10.63 -17.32
CA LEU A 279 27.15 10.10 -17.92
C LEU A 279 27.23 9.86 -19.44
N ASN A 280 28.17 10.50 -20.15
CA ASN A 280 28.31 10.37 -21.60
C ASN A 280 29.21 9.18 -21.99
N THR A 281 30.22 8.88 -21.18
CA THR A 281 31.17 7.80 -21.45
C THR A 281 30.86 6.49 -20.72
N SER A 282 30.17 6.57 -19.57
CA SER A 282 29.82 5.41 -18.76
C SER A 282 28.66 4.61 -19.37
N SER A 283 28.56 3.35 -18.97
CA SER A 283 27.52 2.44 -19.46
C SER A 283 26.48 2.15 -18.37
N GLN A 284 25.40 1.45 -18.71
CA GLN A 284 24.37 1.09 -17.73
C GLN A 284 24.90 0.23 -16.57
N CYS A 285 26.04 -0.45 -16.73
CA CYS A 285 26.63 -1.27 -15.67
C CYS A 285 27.06 -0.47 -14.42
N ASN A 286 27.41 0.81 -14.60
CA ASN A 286 27.99 1.66 -13.56
C ASN A 286 27.28 3.01 -13.42
N THR A 287 26.15 3.22 -14.09
CA THR A 287 25.28 4.41 -13.91
C THR A 287 24.13 4.07 -12.97
N ILE A 288 24.13 4.65 -11.77
CA ILE A 288 23.09 4.44 -10.74
C ILE A 288 21.88 5.36 -10.98
N GLN A 289 22.10 6.50 -11.63
CA GLN A 289 21.02 7.43 -11.95
C GLN A 289 19.89 6.74 -12.73
N GLY A 290 18.66 6.82 -12.24
CA GLY A 290 17.50 6.15 -12.83
C GLY A 290 17.29 4.70 -12.38
N THR A 291 18.09 4.19 -11.45
CA THR A 291 17.91 2.88 -10.81
C THR A 291 17.10 2.96 -9.52
N TYR A 292 16.61 1.83 -9.01
CA TYR A 292 15.78 1.78 -7.81
C TYR A 292 16.43 0.98 -6.70
N GLU A 293 16.19 1.39 -5.46
CA GLU A 293 16.61 0.63 -4.27
C GLU A 293 15.59 -0.42 -3.81
N GLY A 294 14.41 -0.45 -4.45
CA GLY A 294 13.35 -1.43 -4.19
C GLY A 294 12.26 -0.99 -3.20
N LEU A 295 12.22 0.29 -2.79
CA LEU A 295 11.18 0.83 -1.90
C LEU A 295 9.88 1.18 -2.64
N MET A 296 10.00 1.88 -3.76
CA MET A 296 8.93 2.12 -4.73
C MET A 296 9.53 2.15 -6.12
N ILE A 297 8.72 1.87 -7.12
CA ILE A 297 9.04 1.98 -8.54
C ILE A 297 8.21 3.13 -9.13
N THR A 298 8.67 3.72 -10.24
CA THR A 298 7.89 4.76 -10.92
C THR A 298 6.46 4.28 -11.23
N PRO A 299 5.43 5.07 -10.90
CA PRO A 299 4.04 4.76 -11.24
C PRO A 299 3.86 4.49 -12.73
N ASN A 300 3.08 3.47 -13.08
CA ASN A 300 2.85 3.02 -14.45
C ASN A 300 4.13 2.67 -15.22
N HIS A 301 5.15 2.12 -14.54
CA HIS A 301 6.37 1.66 -15.19
C HIS A 301 6.05 0.74 -16.39
N PRO A 302 6.59 1.04 -17.58
CA PRO A 302 6.20 0.34 -18.80
C PRO A 302 6.76 -1.09 -18.83
N THR A 303 5.98 -2.03 -19.37
CA THR A 303 6.34 -3.46 -19.42
C THR A 303 7.45 -3.78 -20.40
N ASN A 304 7.72 -2.90 -21.37
CA ASN A 304 8.80 -3.05 -22.35
C ASN A 304 10.17 -2.54 -21.84
N LYS A 305 10.25 -2.01 -20.62
CA LYS A 305 11.50 -1.59 -20.00
C LYS A 305 11.80 -2.42 -18.76
N ASP A 306 13.06 -2.77 -18.60
CA ASP A 306 13.54 -3.41 -17.38
C ASP A 306 13.39 -2.45 -16.18
N ILE A 307 13.25 -3.02 -14.99
CA ILE A 307 13.41 -2.32 -13.72
C ILE A 307 14.85 -2.55 -13.27
N PRO A 308 15.75 -1.56 -13.40
CA PRO A 308 17.11 -1.67 -12.90
C PRO A 308 17.14 -1.44 -11.39
N VAL A 309 17.42 -2.50 -10.62
CA VAL A 309 17.51 -2.43 -9.16
C VAL A 309 18.97 -2.34 -8.74
N PHE A 310 19.33 -1.28 -8.04
CA PHE A 310 20.64 -1.12 -7.43
C PHE A 310 20.62 -1.62 -5.99
N ARG A 311 21.59 -2.48 -5.63
CA ARG A 311 21.84 -2.88 -4.24
C ARG A 311 23.30 -2.63 -3.91
N LYS A 312 23.57 -1.83 -2.89
CA LYS A 312 24.95 -1.47 -2.50
C LYS A 312 25.77 -2.70 -2.11
N GLN A 313 25.18 -3.70 -1.46
CA GLN A 313 25.86 -4.97 -1.11
C GLN A 313 26.17 -5.85 -2.33
N GLY A 314 25.41 -5.73 -3.42
CA GLY A 314 25.77 -6.36 -4.68
C GLY A 314 26.77 -5.52 -5.48
N CYS A 315 27.00 -4.28 -5.04
CA CYS A 315 27.75 -3.22 -5.70
C CYS A 315 27.44 -3.01 -7.19
N ARG A 316 26.23 -3.38 -7.64
CA ARG A 316 25.85 -3.44 -9.05
C ARG A 316 24.34 -3.30 -9.24
N ILE A 317 23.95 -3.21 -10.50
CA ILE A 317 22.58 -3.01 -10.96
C ILE A 317 22.06 -4.33 -11.53
N PHE A 318 20.90 -4.75 -11.05
CA PHE A 318 20.23 -5.99 -11.41
C PHE A 318 19.00 -5.68 -12.27
N PRO A 319 18.98 -6.12 -13.55
CA PRO A 319 17.86 -5.83 -14.45
C PRO A 319 16.73 -6.85 -14.31
N PHE A 320 15.56 -6.39 -13.86
CA PHE A 320 14.35 -7.20 -13.78
C PHE A 320 13.43 -6.92 -14.98
N SER A 321 13.18 -7.92 -15.82
CA SER A 321 12.30 -7.83 -16.99
C SER A 321 10.89 -8.29 -16.69
N PHE A 322 9.90 -7.69 -17.34
CA PHE A 322 8.51 -8.11 -17.23
C PHE A 322 8.34 -9.58 -17.63
N HIS A 323 7.66 -10.35 -16.80
CA HIS A 323 7.36 -11.76 -17.03
C HIS A 323 5.86 -11.98 -17.23
N SER A 324 5.03 -11.51 -16.30
CA SER A 324 3.57 -11.76 -16.33
C SER A 324 2.78 -10.73 -15.54
N GLU A 325 1.47 -10.64 -15.82
CA GLU A 325 0.51 -9.83 -15.06
C GLU A 325 -0.68 -10.70 -14.62
N SER A 326 -1.11 -10.58 -13.36
CA SER A 326 -2.23 -11.33 -12.78
C SER A 326 -2.91 -10.52 -11.68
N SER A 327 -4.20 -10.74 -11.45
CA SER A 327 -4.96 -10.13 -10.35
C SER A 327 -5.53 -11.13 -9.35
N ALA A 328 -5.23 -12.43 -9.52
CA ALA A 328 -5.89 -13.51 -8.79
C ALA A 328 -5.65 -13.49 -7.27
N GLU A 329 -4.48 -13.02 -6.83
CA GLU A 329 -4.07 -13.11 -5.43
C GLU A 329 -4.72 -12.03 -4.54
N TYR A 330 -4.75 -10.78 -5.00
CA TYR A 330 -5.21 -9.64 -4.19
C TYR A 330 -6.49 -8.97 -4.70
N GLY A 331 -6.98 -9.36 -5.88
CA GLY A 331 -8.12 -8.73 -6.56
C GLY A 331 -7.79 -7.43 -7.32
N PHE A 332 -6.52 -7.05 -7.37
CA PHE A 332 -6.00 -5.94 -8.17
C PHE A 332 -4.77 -6.40 -8.96
N ASN A 333 -4.38 -5.65 -10.00
CA ASN A 333 -3.30 -6.06 -10.90
C ASN A 333 -1.95 -6.11 -10.19
N VAL A 334 -1.25 -7.22 -10.41
CA VAL A 334 0.12 -7.46 -9.97
C VAL A 334 0.95 -7.79 -11.19
N ARG A 335 2.04 -7.05 -11.40
CA ARG A 335 3.04 -7.37 -12.41
C ARG A 335 4.21 -8.07 -11.75
N ARG A 336 4.62 -9.19 -12.35
CA ARG A 336 5.82 -9.95 -11.99
C ARG A 336 6.94 -9.59 -12.95
N TYR A 337 8.06 -9.20 -12.37
CA TYR A 337 9.33 -9.02 -13.06
C TYR A 337 10.32 -10.05 -12.55
N GLU A 338 11.17 -10.58 -13.41
CA GLU A 338 12.19 -11.57 -13.08
C GLU A 338 13.58 -11.07 -13.49
N LEU A 339 14.60 -11.45 -12.73
CA LEU A 339 15.98 -11.10 -13.05
C LEU A 339 16.36 -11.76 -14.38
N LYS A 340 16.73 -10.96 -15.38
CA LYS A 340 17.05 -11.45 -16.73
C LYS A 340 18.03 -12.62 -16.73
N ASP A 341 17.80 -13.60 -17.60
CA ASP A 341 18.70 -14.73 -17.85
C ASP A 341 20.13 -14.25 -18.18
N THR A 342 20.21 -13.26 -19.06
CA THR A 342 21.48 -12.65 -19.49
C THR A 342 22.06 -11.65 -18.49
N ALA A 343 21.46 -11.43 -17.31
CA ALA A 343 21.88 -10.39 -16.37
C ALA A 343 23.38 -10.46 -16.03
N PHE A 344 23.97 -11.66 -15.98
CA PHE A 344 25.38 -11.91 -15.66
C PHE A 344 26.22 -12.38 -16.85
N ASN A 345 25.73 -12.18 -18.08
CA ASN A 345 26.47 -12.45 -19.30
C ASN A 345 27.13 -11.16 -19.82
N ARG A 346 28.32 -11.24 -20.41
CA ARG A 346 29.05 -10.09 -20.99
C ARG A 346 28.26 -9.35 -22.08
N SER A 347 27.28 -10.00 -22.70
CA SER A 347 26.37 -9.36 -23.67
C SER A 347 25.40 -8.36 -23.03
N SER A 348 25.15 -8.46 -21.72
CA SER A 348 24.23 -7.57 -21.02
C SER A 348 24.83 -6.17 -20.85
N PRO A 349 24.05 -5.10 -21.09
CA PRO A 349 24.51 -3.73 -20.87
C PRO A 349 24.78 -3.41 -19.38
N TYR A 350 24.30 -4.27 -18.47
CA TYR A 350 24.50 -4.15 -17.02
C TYR A 350 25.78 -4.83 -16.52
N VAL A 351 26.55 -5.49 -17.40
CA VAL A 351 27.85 -6.06 -17.07
C VAL A 351 28.95 -5.15 -17.61
N CYS A 352 29.83 -4.66 -16.72
CA CYS A 352 30.90 -3.77 -17.12
C CYS A 352 31.92 -4.47 -18.03
N LYS A 353 32.39 -3.74 -19.05
CA LYS A 353 33.40 -4.26 -19.98
C LYS A 353 34.68 -4.62 -19.25
N CYS A 354 35.15 -5.83 -19.48
CA CYS A 354 36.42 -6.32 -18.96
C CYS A 354 37.46 -6.45 -20.08
N LYS A 355 38.70 -6.02 -19.82
CA LYS A 355 39.82 -6.08 -20.79
C LYS A 355 40.75 -7.26 -20.58
N TYR A 356 41.04 -7.58 -19.31
CA TYR A 356 42.01 -8.61 -18.94
C TYR A 356 41.41 -9.46 -17.84
N ASN A 357 41.75 -10.76 -17.85
CA ASN A 357 41.44 -11.66 -16.75
C ASN A 357 39.93 -11.70 -16.43
N CYS A 358 39.09 -11.75 -17.46
CA CYS A 358 37.64 -11.67 -17.29
C CYS A 358 37.05 -12.95 -16.72
N LEU A 359 36.01 -12.80 -15.90
CA LEU A 359 35.23 -13.94 -15.42
C LEU A 359 34.43 -14.55 -16.59
N PRO A 360 34.17 -15.87 -16.54
CA PRO A 360 33.26 -16.52 -17.49
C PRO A 360 31.84 -15.94 -17.41
N ASP A 361 31.06 -16.14 -18.48
CA ASP A 361 29.64 -15.74 -18.50
C ASP A 361 28.85 -16.48 -17.40
N GLY A 362 27.89 -15.77 -16.80
CA GLY A 362 27.16 -16.22 -15.61
C GLY A 362 27.80 -15.76 -14.29
N PHE A 363 29.03 -15.22 -14.34
CA PHE A 363 29.71 -14.59 -13.22
C PHE A 363 30.01 -13.13 -13.45
N VAL A 364 30.20 -12.44 -12.33
CA VAL A 364 29.98 -11.02 -12.31
C VAL A 364 30.85 -10.42 -11.20
N ASP A 365 31.82 -9.60 -11.60
CA ASP A 365 32.90 -9.14 -10.72
C ASP A 365 32.45 -7.97 -9.83
N VAL A 366 32.71 -8.08 -8.52
CA VAL A 366 32.47 -7.04 -7.52
C VAL A 366 33.74 -6.68 -6.73
N SER A 367 34.91 -7.15 -7.17
CA SER A 367 36.19 -7.02 -6.49
C SER A 367 36.55 -5.58 -6.10
N ARG A 368 36.29 -4.62 -6.98
CA ARG A 368 36.59 -3.20 -6.76
C ARG A 368 35.85 -2.59 -5.58
N CYS A 369 34.72 -3.17 -5.18
CA CYS A 369 33.94 -2.71 -4.04
C CYS A 369 34.37 -3.34 -2.72
N TYR A 370 35.17 -4.40 -2.80
CA TYR A 370 35.64 -5.22 -1.69
C TYR A 370 37.17 -5.32 -1.71
N TYR A 371 37.84 -4.16 -1.66
CA TYR A 371 39.30 -4.04 -1.47
C TYR A 371 40.16 -4.67 -2.58
N GLY A 372 39.56 -4.98 -3.73
CA GLY A 372 40.19 -5.69 -4.84
C GLY A 372 40.15 -7.22 -4.68
N PHE A 373 39.61 -7.76 -3.58
CA PHE A 373 39.47 -9.21 -3.43
C PHE A 373 38.60 -9.76 -4.55
N PRO A 374 38.95 -10.92 -5.14
CA PRO A 374 38.34 -11.44 -6.36
C PRO A 374 36.95 -12.07 -6.09
N ILE A 375 36.05 -11.31 -5.47
CA ILE A 375 34.69 -11.72 -5.16
C ILE A 375 33.85 -11.62 -6.43
N ALA A 376 33.13 -12.70 -6.74
CA ALA A 376 32.25 -12.81 -7.89
C ALA A 376 30.85 -13.21 -7.44
N LEU A 377 29.82 -12.57 -7.98
CA LEU A 377 28.44 -13.02 -7.81
C LEU A 377 28.01 -13.89 -9.01
N SER A 378 27.13 -14.83 -8.74
CA SER A 378 26.40 -15.61 -9.74
C SER A 378 24.96 -15.80 -9.29
N LYS A 379 24.10 -16.38 -10.15
CA LYS A 379 22.79 -16.85 -9.70
C LYS A 379 22.95 -18.14 -8.89
N ALA A 380 21.93 -18.46 -8.09
CA ALA A 380 21.98 -19.60 -7.17
C ALA A 380 22.31 -20.92 -7.88
N HIS A 381 23.16 -21.74 -7.25
CA HIS A 381 23.64 -23.01 -7.78
C HIS A 381 24.22 -22.92 -9.20
N LEU A 382 24.85 -21.78 -9.51
CA LEU A 382 25.44 -21.51 -10.81
C LEU A 382 24.40 -21.56 -11.96
N LEU A 383 23.15 -21.17 -11.68
CA LEU A 383 22.13 -21.01 -12.70
C LEU A 383 22.63 -20.03 -13.79
N ASP A 384 22.39 -20.37 -15.05
CA ASP A 384 22.83 -19.64 -16.25
C ASP A 384 24.36 -19.53 -16.46
N VAL A 385 25.15 -20.31 -15.71
CA VAL A 385 26.60 -20.51 -15.97
C VAL A 385 26.80 -21.65 -16.95
N ASP A 386 27.89 -21.64 -17.72
CA ASP A 386 28.27 -22.75 -18.61
C ASP A 386 28.27 -24.10 -17.87
N PRO A 387 27.54 -25.13 -18.37
CA PRO A 387 27.50 -26.47 -17.78
C PRO A 387 28.89 -27.09 -17.54
N ALA A 388 29.89 -26.77 -18.36
CA ALA A 388 31.26 -27.23 -18.15
C ALA A 388 31.82 -26.73 -16.81
N ILE A 389 31.57 -25.47 -16.47
CA ILE A 389 32.01 -24.88 -15.19
C ILE A 389 31.18 -25.45 -14.03
N GLN A 390 29.88 -25.64 -14.22
CA GLN A 390 29.03 -26.28 -13.22
C GLN A 390 29.53 -27.70 -12.90
N SER A 391 29.99 -28.43 -13.91
CA SER A 391 30.41 -29.83 -13.78
C SER A 391 31.65 -30.05 -12.89
N HIS A 392 32.39 -28.98 -12.57
CA HIS A 392 33.51 -29.01 -11.62
C HIS A 392 33.07 -29.26 -10.17
N PHE A 393 31.80 -29.01 -9.87
CA PHE A 393 31.22 -29.15 -8.53
C PHE A 393 30.14 -30.23 -8.53
N GLU A 394 30.25 -31.17 -7.61
CA GLU A 394 29.16 -32.08 -7.28
C GLU A 394 28.33 -31.45 -6.15
N GLY A 395 27.01 -31.45 -6.29
CA GLY A 395 26.08 -30.86 -5.30
C GLY A 395 25.37 -29.58 -5.77
N MET A 396 25.82 -28.95 -6.86
CA MET A 396 25.10 -27.85 -7.49
C MET A 396 23.89 -28.37 -8.28
N LYS A 397 22.70 -27.82 -7.99
CA LYS A 397 21.43 -28.25 -8.59
C LYS A 397 20.64 -27.02 -9.05
N PRO A 398 21.01 -26.37 -10.16
CA PRO A 398 20.29 -25.20 -10.66
C PRO A 398 18.84 -25.56 -11.02
N ASP A 399 17.89 -24.82 -10.46
CA ASP A 399 16.45 -24.99 -10.69
C ASP A 399 15.81 -23.60 -10.80
N PRO A 400 15.42 -23.14 -12.01
CA PRO A 400 14.80 -21.83 -12.20
C PRO A 400 13.58 -21.57 -11.31
N ALA A 401 12.79 -22.60 -10.98
CA ALA A 401 11.60 -22.43 -10.15
C ALA A 401 11.93 -22.09 -8.70
N LYS A 402 13.07 -22.56 -8.19
CA LYS A 402 13.54 -22.29 -6.82
C LYS A 402 14.48 -21.09 -6.75
N HIS A 403 15.27 -20.91 -7.79
CA HIS A 403 16.46 -20.05 -7.78
C HIS A 403 16.29 -18.74 -8.55
N SER A 404 15.17 -18.56 -9.27
CA SER A 404 14.86 -17.29 -9.91
C SER A 404 14.63 -16.18 -8.88
N SER A 405 15.11 -15.00 -9.23
CA SER A 405 14.82 -13.77 -8.49
C SER A 405 13.66 -13.04 -9.16
N PHE A 406 12.74 -12.49 -8.37
CA PHE A 406 11.57 -11.81 -8.86
C PHE A 406 11.15 -10.62 -7.99
N ILE A 407 10.35 -9.73 -8.59
CA ILE A 407 9.68 -8.62 -7.92
C ILE A 407 8.21 -8.62 -8.38
N HIS A 408 7.30 -8.53 -7.43
CA HIS A 408 5.88 -8.28 -7.66
C HIS A 408 5.58 -6.83 -7.33
N ILE A 409 4.93 -6.13 -8.25
CA ILE A 409 4.54 -4.73 -8.06
C ILE A 409 3.06 -4.51 -8.41
N GLU A 410 2.41 -3.60 -7.69
CA GLU A 410 1.17 -2.97 -8.15
C GLU A 410 1.55 -1.86 -9.16
N PRO A 411 1.09 -1.93 -10.41
CA PRO A 411 1.60 -1.07 -11.48
C PRO A 411 1.15 0.39 -11.40
N THR A 412 -0.03 0.69 -10.87
CA THR A 412 -0.63 2.03 -10.92
C THR A 412 0.14 3.03 -10.06
N ILE A 413 0.59 2.63 -8.87
CA ILE A 413 1.39 3.47 -7.97
C ILE A 413 2.85 3.03 -7.86
N GLY A 414 3.20 1.87 -8.41
CA GLY A 414 4.55 1.31 -8.35
C GLY A 414 4.92 0.78 -6.96
N ALA A 415 3.94 0.28 -6.20
CA ALA A 415 4.19 -0.27 -4.87
C ALA A 415 4.72 -1.71 -4.96
N PRO A 416 5.85 -2.03 -4.32
CA PRO A 416 6.32 -3.41 -4.22
C PRO A 416 5.40 -4.22 -3.31
N LEU A 417 5.11 -5.45 -3.71
CA LEU A 417 4.24 -6.37 -2.98
C LEU A 417 5.05 -7.53 -2.40
N ALA A 418 5.88 -8.13 -3.24
CA ALA A 418 6.77 -9.21 -2.87
C ALA A 418 8.08 -9.10 -3.64
N VAL A 419 9.15 -9.58 -3.03
CA VAL A 419 10.47 -9.64 -3.65
C VAL A 419 11.18 -10.89 -3.21
N ARG A 420 11.93 -11.50 -4.13
CA ARG A 420 12.95 -12.49 -3.82
C ARG A 420 14.16 -12.20 -4.70
N THR A 421 15.30 -11.96 -4.08
CA THR A 421 16.59 -11.80 -4.75
C THR A 421 17.55 -12.84 -4.20
N THR A 422 17.84 -13.84 -5.00
CA THR A 422 18.71 -14.96 -4.62
C THR A 422 20.00 -14.88 -5.44
N LEU A 423 21.10 -14.61 -4.74
CA LEU A 423 22.44 -14.47 -5.32
C LEU A 423 23.41 -15.41 -4.63
N GLN A 424 24.37 -15.91 -5.39
CA GLN A 424 25.46 -16.73 -4.88
C GLN A 424 26.75 -15.91 -4.86
N VAL A 425 27.44 -15.93 -3.72
CA VAL A 425 28.75 -15.32 -3.52
C VAL A 425 29.83 -16.38 -3.76
N ASN A 426 30.82 -16.02 -4.57
CA ASN A 426 31.93 -16.88 -4.94
C ASN A 426 33.24 -16.11 -4.83
N ILE A 427 34.36 -16.84 -4.81
CA ILE A 427 35.71 -16.29 -4.94
C ILE A 427 36.37 -16.84 -6.19
N ALA A 428 36.75 -15.95 -7.11
CA ALA A 428 37.49 -16.31 -8.31
C ALA A 428 38.95 -16.54 -7.95
N VAL A 429 39.46 -17.72 -8.30
CA VAL A 429 40.85 -18.08 -8.03
C VAL A 429 41.68 -17.80 -9.27
N ARG A 430 42.90 -17.31 -9.07
CA ARG A 430 43.95 -17.36 -10.09
C ARG A 430 45.24 -17.96 -9.58
N MET A 431 45.95 -18.57 -10.49
CA MET A 431 47.29 -19.10 -10.32
C MET A 431 48.31 -18.20 -11.03
N SER A 432 49.47 -18.06 -10.40
CA SER A 432 50.69 -17.55 -11.04
C SER A 432 51.75 -18.65 -11.04
N GLU A 433 52.55 -18.76 -12.10
CA GLU A 433 53.68 -19.71 -12.11
C GLU A 433 54.67 -19.44 -10.98
N GLY A 434 54.86 -18.17 -10.61
CA GLY A 434 55.70 -17.79 -9.47
C GLY A 434 55.06 -18.15 -8.12
N ASN A 435 53.73 -18.28 -8.05
CA ASN A 435 53.01 -18.66 -6.84
C ASN A 435 52.03 -19.81 -7.12
N PRO A 436 52.49 -21.07 -7.13
CA PRO A 436 51.68 -22.22 -7.48
C PRO A 436 50.76 -22.69 -6.34
N ILE A 437 50.57 -21.91 -5.26
CA ILE A 437 49.77 -22.34 -4.10
C ILE A 437 48.32 -22.66 -4.47
N THR A 438 47.75 -21.90 -5.39
CA THR A 438 46.37 -22.06 -5.88
C THR A 438 46.25 -23.03 -7.06
N LYS A 439 47.36 -23.61 -7.54
CA LYS A 439 47.40 -24.56 -8.66
C LYS A 439 46.38 -25.71 -8.54
N PRO A 440 46.14 -26.31 -7.35
CA PRO A 440 45.13 -27.37 -7.22
C PRO A 440 43.71 -26.94 -7.62
N LEU A 441 43.38 -25.64 -7.48
CA LEU A 441 42.05 -25.12 -7.80
C LEU A 441 41.89 -24.77 -9.29
N GLN A 442 42.98 -24.72 -10.07
CA GLN A 442 42.97 -24.55 -11.54
C GLN A 442 42.09 -23.37 -12.02
N ASP A 443 42.29 -22.19 -11.44
CA ASP A 443 41.57 -20.95 -11.81
C ASP A 443 40.03 -21.03 -11.75
N LYS A 444 39.48 -21.95 -10.95
CA LYS A 444 38.03 -22.10 -10.75
C LYS A 444 37.44 -20.94 -9.94
N VAL A 445 36.15 -20.66 -10.16
CA VAL A 445 35.35 -19.76 -9.33
C VAL A 445 34.69 -20.59 -8.24
N MET A 446 35.11 -20.40 -6.99
CA MET A 446 34.78 -21.25 -5.85
C MET A 446 33.55 -20.72 -5.10
N PRO A 447 32.45 -21.50 -5.01
CA PRO A 447 31.27 -21.14 -4.22
C PRO A 447 31.58 -20.94 -2.73
N LEU A 448 31.05 -19.88 -2.14
CA LEU A 448 31.19 -19.58 -0.70
C LEU A 448 29.85 -19.69 0.03
N MET A 449 28.84 -18.98 -0.46
CA MET A 449 27.51 -18.99 0.12
C MET A 449 26.44 -18.59 -0.88
N LEU A 450 25.21 -19.03 -0.60
CA LEU A 450 23.98 -18.54 -1.18
C LEU A 450 23.33 -17.53 -0.23
N LEU A 451 22.87 -16.40 -0.76
CA LEU A 451 22.14 -15.36 -0.04
C LEU A 451 20.81 -15.11 -0.75
N SER A 452 19.70 -15.38 -0.07
CA SER A 452 18.36 -15.04 -0.54
C SER A 452 17.74 -13.95 0.32
N LEU A 453 17.48 -12.79 -0.28
CA LEU A 453 16.72 -11.71 0.34
C LEU A 453 15.27 -11.81 -0.12
N SER A 454 14.34 -12.02 0.80
CA SER A 454 12.93 -12.21 0.46
C SER A 454 11.97 -11.46 1.37
N CYS A 455 10.90 -10.97 0.78
CA CYS A 455 9.68 -10.53 1.45
C CYS A 455 8.55 -11.10 0.61
N GLU A 456 8.01 -12.25 1.00
CA GLU A 456 7.03 -12.98 0.18
C GLU A 456 5.63 -12.37 0.23
N THR A 457 5.28 -11.75 1.36
CA THR A 457 3.96 -11.17 1.58
C THR A 457 4.07 -9.72 2.04
N PRO A 458 3.32 -8.79 1.43
CA PRO A 458 3.31 -7.41 1.86
C PRO A 458 2.65 -7.27 3.24
N PRO A 459 2.95 -6.21 4.00
CA PRO A 459 2.33 -5.99 5.31
C PRO A 459 0.80 -5.90 5.20
N PRO A 460 0.04 -6.47 6.15
CA PRO A 460 -1.43 -6.46 6.10
C PRO A 460 -2.05 -5.07 6.01
N SER A 461 -1.40 -4.05 6.59
CA SER A 461 -1.80 -2.65 6.49
C SER A 461 -1.74 -2.15 5.04
N ILE A 462 -0.67 -2.47 4.32
CA ILE A 462 -0.48 -2.10 2.90
C ILE A 462 -1.50 -2.81 2.03
N ILE A 463 -1.70 -4.13 2.20
CA ILE A 463 -2.70 -4.88 1.44
C ILE A 463 -4.10 -4.28 1.64
N LYS A 464 -4.48 -3.94 2.88
CA LYS A 464 -5.78 -3.31 3.17
C LYS A 464 -5.94 -1.97 2.46
N LEU A 465 -4.91 -1.12 2.46
CA LEU A 465 -4.92 0.16 1.76
C LEU A 465 -5.04 -0.01 0.24
N LEU A 466 -4.28 -0.93 -0.35
CA LEU A 466 -4.34 -1.22 -1.78
C LEU A 466 -5.71 -1.79 -2.18
N ARG A 467 -6.26 -2.75 -1.39
CA ARG A 467 -7.61 -3.27 -1.63
C ARG A 467 -8.68 -2.19 -1.46
N LEU A 468 -8.52 -1.28 -0.49
CA LEU A 468 -9.42 -0.14 -0.34
C LEU A 468 -9.38 0.76 -1.58
N LYS A 469 -8.19 1.05 -2.12
CA LYS A 469 -8.03 1.88 -3.31
C LYS A 469 -8.52 1.21 -4.60
N PHE A 470 -8.19 -0.06 -4.83
CA PHE A 470 -8.37 -0.70 -6.14
C PHE A 470 -9.60 -1.60 -6.23
N VAL A 471 -10.12 -2.10 -5.11
CA VAL A 471 -11.23 -3.07 -5.10
C VAL A 471 -12.47 -2.48 -4.46
N ILE A 472 -12.37 -2.09 -3.19
CA ILE A 472 -13.53 -1.70 -2.38
C ILE A 472 -13.99 -0.28 -2.72
N GLY A 473 -13.05 0.67 -2.77
CA GLY A 473 -13.33 2.07 -3.04
C GLY A 473 -14.08 2.28 -4.35
N PRO A 474 -13.57 1.79 -5.50
CA PRO A 474 -14.22 1.96 -6.79
C PRO A 474 -15.61 1.33 -6.81
N ALA A 475 -15.79 0.13 -6.25
CA ALA A 475 -17.09 -0.51 -6.15
C ALA A 475 -18.09 0.30 -5.32
N LEU A 476 -17.69 0.81 -4.15
CA LEU A 476 -18.53 1.67 -3.31
C LEU A 476 -18.86 2.99 -4.00
N LEU A 477 -17.87 3.64 -4.61
CA LEU A 477 -18.05 4.92 -5.28
C LEU A 477 -18.99 4.78 -6.49
N ILE A 478 -18.78 3.77 -7.33
CA ILE A 478 -19.67 3.48 -8.47
C ILE A 478 -21.09 3.17 -7.97
N THR A 479 -21.24 2.32 -6.96
CA THR A 479 -22.56 2.01 -6.39
C THR A 479 -23.26 3.26 -5.85
N PHE A 480 -22.53 4.12 -5.14
CA PHE A 480 -23.06 5.37 -4.62
C PHE A 480 -23.44 6.36 -5.73
N ILE A 481 -22.61 6.49 -6.78
CA ILE A 481 -22.90 7.32 -7.96
C ILE A 481 -24.16 6.82 -8.68
N VAL A 482 -24.26 5.51 -8.94
CA VAL A 482 -25.43 4.90 -9.58
C VAL A 482 -26.68 5.11 -8.73
N PHE A 483 -26.58 4.95 -7.41
CA PHE A 483 -27.68 5.22 -6.50
C PHE A 483 -28.14 6.69 -6.55
N LEU A 484 -27.20 7.66 -6.45
CA LEU A 484 -27.52 9.09 -6.54
C LEU A 484 -28.16 9.44 -7.89
N PHE A 485 -27.64 8.88 -8.98
CA PHE A 485 -28.18 9.09 -10.32
C PHE A 485 -29.59 8.52 -10.45
N ALA A 486 -29.82 7.27 -10.04
CA ALA A 486 -31.12 6.62 -10.10
C ALA A 486 -32.16 7.33 -9.20
N ALA A 487 -31.77 7.71 -7.98
CA ALA A 487 -32.61 8.48 -7.08
C ALA A 487 -32.92 9.88 -7.64
N GLY A 488 -31.94 10.54 -8.27
CA GLY A 488 -32.11 11.83 -8.92
C GLY A 488 -33.09 11.76 -10.09
N VAL A 489 -32.96 10.75 -10.94
CA VAL A 489 -33.89 10.51 -12.07
C VAL A 489 -35.29 10.17 -11.55
N ALA A 490 -35.43 9.27 -10.57
CA ALA A 490 -36.73 8.90 -10.02
C ALA A 490 -37.46 10.08 -9.36
N THR A 491 -36.74 10.89 -8.57
CA THR A 491 -37.29 12.09 -7.94
C THR A 491 -37.62 13.18 -8.97
N GLY A 492 -36.80 13.32 -10.02
CA GLY A 492 -37.06 14.20 -11.15
C GLY A 492 -38.32 13.81 -11.93
N ILE A 493 -38.45 12.54 -12.32
CA ILE A 493 -39.64 12.00 -13.01
C ILE A 493 -40.87 12.15 -12.12
N TRP A 494 -40.78 11.86 -10.82
CA TRP A 494 -41.91 12.01 -9.90
C TRP A 494 -42.31 13.48 -9.71
N GLY A 495 -41.33 14.39 -9.63
CA GLY A 495 -41.56 15.83 -9.60
C GLY A 495 -42.24 16.32 -10.87
N PHE A 496 -41.76 15.89 -12.03
CA PHE A 496 -42.35 16.20 -13.34
C PHE A 496 -43.78 15.66 -13.46
N TYR A 497 -44.01 14.39 -13.13
CA TYR A 497 -45.35 13.77 -13.14
C TYR A 497 -46.35 14.52 -12.25
N ARG A 498 -45.93 14.94 -11.05
CA ARG A 498 -46.77 15.75 -10.14
C ARG A 498 -47.12 17.14 -10.70
N ILE A 499 -46.25 17.73 -11.53
CA ILE A 499 -46.56 18.99 -12.22
C ILE A 499 -47.69 18.78 -13.24
N PHE A 500 -47.68 17.67 -13.98
CA PHE A 500 -48.68 17.37 -15.00
C PHE A 500 -49.98 16.74 -14.46
N LYS A 501 -49.93 16.01 -13.34
CA LYS A 501 -51.11 15.42 -12.66
C LYS A 501 -51.14 15.74 -11.16
N PRO A 502 -51.43 16.99 -10.76
CA PRO A 502 -51.58 17.34 -9.36
C PRO A 502 -52.77 16.59 -8.74
N LYS A 503 -52.54 15.85 -7.63
CA LYS A 503 -53.64 15.29 -6.83
C LYS A 503 -54.19 16.38 -5.92
N TYR A 504 -55.38 16.86 -6.22
CA TYR A 504 -56.08 17.82 -5.37
C TYR A 504 -56.70 17.09 -4.18
N LYS A 505 -56.24 17.35 -2.95
CA LYS A 505 -57.11 17.19 -1.79
C LYS A 505 -58.05 18.39 -1.78
N LEU A 506 -59.27 18.21 -2.27
CA LEU A 506 -60.35 19.12 -1.94
C LEU A 506 -60.49 19.09 -0.42
N LEU A 507 -60.17 20.19 0.26
CA LEU A 507 -60.66 20.48 1.60
C LEU A 507 -62.17 20.72 1.49
N THR A 508 -62.93 19.67 1.19
CA THR A 508 -64.37 19.76 0.98
C THR A 508 -65.04 19.91 2.33
N GLN A 509 -65.60 21.11 2.58
CA GLN A 509 -66.78 21.40 3.41
C GLN A 509 -66.91 20.88 4.86
N GLU A 510 -66.13 19.91 5.37
CA GLU A 510 -66.33 19.36 6.72
C GLU A 510 -66.08 20.39 7.82
N PHE A 511 -65.12 21.29 7.62
CA PHE A 511 -64.85 22.37 8.58
C PHE A 511 -66.02 23.37 8.65
N ASN A 512 -66.67 23.65 7.51
CA ASN A 512 -67.88 24.48 7.48
C ASN A 512 -69.11 23.73 7.98
N ARG A 513 -69.27 22.44 7.69
CA ARG A 513 -70.39 21.62 8.18
C ARG A 513 -70.36 21.51 9.69
N LYS A 514 -69.22 21.18 10.30
CA LYS A 514 -69.07 21.14 11.77
C LYS A 514 -69.26 22.51 12.42
N THR A 515 -68.82 23.59 11.78
CA THR A 515 -68.99 24.95 12.32
C THR A 515 -70.45 25.43 12.20
N ILE A 516 -71.13 25.13 11.09
CA ILE A 516 -72.54 25.43 10.86
C ILE A 516 -73.43 24.58 11.78
N GLU A 517 -73.16 23.28 11.94
CA GLU A 517 -73.84 22.40 12.90
C GLU A 517 -73.68 22.91 14.33
N LYS A 518 -72.47 23.36 14.72
CA LYS A 518 -72.25 24.01 16.02
C LYS A 518 -73.10 25.29 16.16
N LYS A 519 -73.17 26.13 15.12
CA LYS A 519 -73.95 27.37 15.14
C LYS A 519 -75.46 27.10 15.25
N ILE A 520 -75.98 26.16 14.47
CA ILE A 520 -77.38 25.74 14.50
C ILE A 520 -77.74 25.09 15.85
N SER A 521 -76.87 24.25 16.40
CA SER A 521 -77.08 23.64 17.72
C SER A 521 -77.14 24.70 18.84
N MET A 522 -76.31 25.75 18.73
CA MET A 522 -76.27 26.85 19.70
C MET A 522 -77.51 27.75 19.58
N GLU A 523 -78.00 28.02 18.37
CA GLU A 523 -79.25 28.75 18.13
C GLU A 523 -80.48 27.96 18.57
N ARG A 524 -80.54 26.64 18.32
CA ARG A 524 -81.59 25.76 18.84
C ARG A 524 -81.63 25.81 20.37
N ARG A 525 -80.49 25.69 21.05
CA ARG A 525 -80.40 25.81 22.52
C ARG A 525 -80.93 27.17 23.00
N LYS A 526 -80.54 28.27 22.37
CA LYS A 526 -81.07 29.61 22.68
C LYS A 526 -82.59 29.72 22.45
N SER A 527 -83.13 29.09 21.41
CA SER A 527 -84.57 29.10 21.12
C SER A 527 -85.39 28.30 22.14
N ILE A 528 -84.88 27.14 22.56
CA ILE A 528 -85.49 26.29 23.59
C ILE A 528 -85.46 27.02 24.93
N GLU A 529 -84.37 27.71 25.25
CA GLU A 529 -84.26 28.49 26.49
C GLU A 529 -85.21 29.69 26.51
N ARG A 530 -85.44 30.36 25.36
CA ARG A 530 -86.49 31.39 25.24
C ARG A 530 -87.89 30.82 25.41
N ARG A 531 -88.18 29.64 24.85
CA ARG A 531 -89.47 28.94 25.04
C ARG A 531 -89.66 28.51 26.49
N ARG A 532 -88.61 27.99 27.15
CA ARG A 532 -88.64 27.63 28.57
C ARG A 532 -88.88 28.85 29.46
N LYS A 533 -88.21 29.98 29.21
CA LYS A 533 -88.45 31.25 29.93
C LYS A 533 -89.87 31.79 29.70
N SER A 534 -90.42 31.63 28.49
CA SER A 534 -91.82 31.96 28.18
C SER A 534 -92.81 31.06 28.92
N PHE A 535 -92.54 29.75 28.97
CA PHE A 535 -93.36 28.78 29.68
C PHE A 535 -93.32 28.98 31.20
N GLU A 536 -92.15 29.27 31.79
CA GLU A 536 -92.00 29.65 33.21
C GLU A 536 -92.78 30.93 33.54
N ARG A 537 -92.77 31.94 32.66
CA ARG A 537 -93.61 33.14 32.84
C ARG A 537 -95.11 32.82 32.80
N ARG A 538 -95.54 31.92 31.92
CA ARG A 538 -96.96 31.47 31.86
C ARG A 538 -97.33 30.62 33.07
N LYS A 539 -96.42 29.77 33.55
CA LYS A 539 -96.59 28.97 34.77
C LYS A 539 -96.68 29.85 36.02
N SER A 540 -95.82 30.86 36.15
CA SER A 540 -95.87 31.86 37.23
C SER A 540 -97.15 32.71 37.15
N SER A 541 -97.61 33.07 35.95
CA SER A 541 -98.90 33.72 35.74
C SER A 541 -100.09 32.83 36.13
N MET A 542 -100.07 31.54 35.79
CA MET A 542 -101.12 30.61 36.22
C MET A 542 -101.07 30.33 37.73
N LEU A 543 -99.90 30.21 38.33
CA LEU A 543 -99.76 30.05 39.79
C LEU A 543 -100.35 31.25 40.53
N ASN A 544 -100.09 32.48 40.08
CA ASN A 544 -100.70 33.69 40.67
C ASN A 544 -102.23 33.74 40.50
N VAL A 545 -102.79 33.11 39.46
CA VAL A 545 -104.25 32.99 39.28
C VAL A 545 -104.84 31.93 40.20
N VAL A 546 -104.14 30.81 40.40
CA VAL A 546 -104.55 29.74 41.31
C VAL A 546 -104.42 30.16 42.78
N GLU A 547 -103.44 31.00 43.13
CA GLU A 547 -103.24 31.54 44.48
C GLU A 547 -104.32 32.59 44.85
N ASN A 548 -104.89 33.29 43.87
CA ASN A 548 -106.03 34.21 44.06
C ASN A 548 -107.40 33.50 44.16
N LEU A 549 -107.48 32.18 43.92
CA LEU A 549 -108.73 31.41 43.90
C LEU A 549 -108.97 30.54 45.16
N GLY A 550 -108.18 30.72 46.23
CA GLY A 550 -108.61 30.41 47.60
C GLY A 550 -109.08 28.97 47.87
N LEU A 551 -108.41 27.96 47.33
CA LEU A 551 -108.69 26.55 47.67
C LEU A 551 -107.43 25.87 48.23
N VAL A 552 -107.40 25.74 49.55
CA VAL A 552 -106.36 25.07 50.34
C VAL A 552 -106.92 23.78 50.96
N LYS A 553 -106.09 22.73 50.94
CA LYS A 553 -106.21 21.34 51.47
C LYS A 553 -106.96 20.37 50.55
N VAL A 554 -106.42 19.22 50.14
CA VAL A 554 -105.47 18.29 50.77
C VAL A 554 -104.51 17.69 49.73
N LYS A 555 -103.31 17.36 50.23
CA LYS A 555 -102.10 16.86 49.58
C LYS A 555 -102.19 15.41 49.10
N GLU A 556 -101.23 15.09 48.23
CA GLU A 556 -100.57 13.78 48.08
C GLU A 556 -101.50 12.62 47.70
N ASP A 557 -101.80 12.45 46.40
CA ASP A 557 -101.76 11.11 45.79
C ASP A 557 -101.93 11.02 44.25
N LEU A 558 -102.31 12.09 43.53
CA LEU A 558 -102.48 12.01 42.06
C LEU A 558 -101.44 12.78 41.23
N ALA A 559 -100.34 13.18 41.89
CA ALA A 559 -99.07 13.47 41.21
C ALA A 559 -98.42 12.21 40.58
N LYS A 560 -99.01 11.01 40.76
CA LYS A 560 -98.55 9.75 40.18
C LYS A 560 -99.17 9.40 38.83
N GLU A 561 -100.25 10.05 38.40
CA GLU A 561 -100.92 9.70 37.13
C GLU A 561 -100.48 10.60 35.95
N ALA A 562 -100.06 11.84 36.23
CA ALA A 562 -99.49 12.75 35.22
C ALA A 562 -98.02 12.43 34.83
N VAL A 563 -97.36 11.52 35.56
CA VAL A 563 -95.97 11.08 35.28
C VAL A 563 -95.95 9.85 34.35
N SER A 564 -97.08 9.19 34.10
CA SER A 564 -97.13 7.99 33.24
C SER A 564 -97.23 8.26 31.73
N LEU A 565 -97.51 9.50 31.31
CA LEU A 565 -97.57 9.89 29.89
C LEU A 565 -96.26 10.48 29.32
N LEU A 566 -95.17 10.45 30.09
CA LEU A 566 -93.86 11.02 29.70
C LEU A 566 -92.74 9.97 29.52
N GLY A 567 -93.08 8.68 29.44
CA GLY A 567 -92.10 7.63 29.21
C GLY A 567 -92.45 6.78 28.01
N MET A 568 -91.96 7.14 26.82
CA MET A 568 -91.48 6.19 25.81
C MET A 568 -90.80 6.93 24.63
N SER A 569 -89.47 6.81 24.63
CA SER A 569 -88.53 6.75 23.50
C SER A 569 -88.80 7.63 22.26
N ASP A 570 -88.14 8.79 22.22
CA ASP A 570 -87.41 9.19 21.01
C ASP A 570 -86.18 8.28 20.94
N ASN A 571 -86.28 7.21 20.15
CA ASN A 571 -85.11 6.48 19.66
C ASN A 571 -84.83 6.96 18.23
N ASP A 572 -83.54 7.19 18.00
CA ASP A 572 -82.90 7.50 16.73
C ASP A 572 -83.43 6.65 15.57
N ASP A 573 -83.52 7.24 14.38
CA ASP A 573 -82.93 6.62 13.18
C ASP A 573 -82.67 7.67 12.08
N LEU A 574 -81.38 7.90 11.87
CA LEU A 574 -80.76 8.48 10.69
C LEU A 574 -80.41 7.34 9.74
N VAL A 575 -80.88 7.43 8.49
CA VAL A 575 -80.17 6.94 7.29
C VAL A 575 -79.60 8.14 6.56
#